data_AF-A0A948MX91-F1
#
_entry.id   AF-A0A948MX91-F1
#
_cell.length_a   1.000
_cell.length_b   1.000
_cell.length_c   1.000
_cell.angle_alpha   90.00
_cell.angle_beta   90.00
_cell.angle_gamma   90.00
#
_symmetry.space_group_name_H-M   'P 1'
#
loop_
_entity.id
_entity.type
_entity.pdbx_description
1 polymer ?
#
loop_
_entity_poly.entity_id
_entity_poly.type
_entity_poly.pdbx_seq_one_letter_code
_entity_poly.pdbx_strand_id
1 'polypeptide(L)'
;MRHAVLAFAAAATLAGLAPSAFAQAPAADSADTRCVLVLQAVSRDPGQRDNAVRGVYYYMGKLATRGPVSRLDPVMLAEGKKMGNAQQVQAELTRCGNELSQRSGEFQTMNQRLAKQFGPPPAAAAPAKK
;
A
#
# COMPACT_ATOMS: atom_id res chain seq x y z
N MET A 1 -52.81 23.85 34.63
CA MET A 1 -51.64 24.41 33.92
C MET A 1 -50.34 23.76 34.42
N ARG A 2 -50.10 22.47 34.12
CA ARG A 2 -49.00 21.71 34.77
C ARG A 2 -48.31 20.65 33.89
N HIS A 3 -48.50 20.67 32.57
CA HIS A 3 -47.97 19.65 31.67
C HIS A 3 -47.33 20.23 30.40
N ALA A 4 -46.45 21.23 30.53
CA ALA A 4 -45.80 21.86 29.37
C ALA A 4 -44.27 21.93 29.47
N VAL A 5 -43.62 21.08 30.28
CA VAL A 5 -42.15 21.13 30.48
C VAL A 5 -41.53 19.73 30.46
N LEU A 6 -41.78 18.92 29.42
CA LEU A 6 -41.11 17.63 29.23
C LEU A 6 -41.06 17.27 27.73
N ALA A 7 -40.35 18.03 26.90
CA ALA A 7 -40.24 17.69 25.47
C ALA A 7 -38.93 18.12 24.78
N PHE A 8 -37.81 18.29 25.50
CA PHE A 8 -36.52 18.61 24.88
C PHE A 8 -35.36 17.96 25.64
N ALA A 9 -35.21 16.63 25.55
CA ALA A 9 -34.02 15.95 26.10
C ALA A 9 -33.67 14.60 25.42
N ALA A 10 -33.93 14.44 24.12
CA ALA A 10 -33.71 13.14 23.45
C ALA A 10 -33.18 13.24 22.01
N ALA A 11 -32.16 14.07 21.76
CA ALA A 11 -31.56 14.19 20.43
C ALA A 11 -30.04 14.43 20.41
N ALA A 12 -29.28 13.83 21.33
CA ALA A 12 -27.83 14.10 21.44
C ALA A 12 -26.93 12.86 21.64
N THR A 13 -27.29 11.67 21.13
CA THR A 13 -26.47 10.46 21.34
C THR A 13 -26.06 9.68 20.08
N LEU A 14 -26.29 10.19 18.86
CA LEU A 14 -25.94 9.46 17.63
C LEU A 14 -24.71 9.97 16.85
N ALA A 15 -23.97 10.95 17.37
CA ALA A 15 -22.80 11.50 16.66
C ALA A 15 -21.46 10.77 16.92
N GLY A 16 -21.43 9.67 17.68
CA GLY A 16 -20.19 9.09 18.23
C GLY A 16 -19.64 7.82 17.56
N LEU A 17 -20.30 7.25 16.54
CA LEU A 17 -19.93 5.94 15.98
C LEU A 17 -19.55 5.96 14.49
N ALA A 18 -19.08 7.10 13.97
CA ALA A 18 -18.38 7.08 12.69
C ALA A 18 -16.96 6.50 12.94
N PRO A 19 -16.59 5.35 12.35
CA PRO A 19 -15.26 4.80 12.51
C PRO A 19 -14.23 5.83 12.00
N SER A 20 -13.26 6.14 12.83
CA SER A 20 -12.12 7.04 12.60
C SER A 20 -11.12 6.52 11.54
N ALA A 21 -11.61 5.81 10.52
CA ALA A 21 -10.82 5.24 9.43
C ALA A 21 -10.08 6.29 8.58
N PHE A 22 -10.49 7.56 8.64
CA PHE A 22 -9.86 8.66 7.90
C PHE A 22 -8.63 9.27 8.59
N ALA A 23 -8.39 8.99 9.88
CA ALA A 23 -7.25 9.56 10.61
C ALA A 23 -5.95 8.77 10.42
N GLN A 24 -6.01 7.51 10.00
CA GLN A 24 -4.84 6.63 9.81
C GLN A 24 -4.27 6.65 8.37
N ALA A 25 -5.05 7.16 7.40
CA ALA A 25 -4.62 7.24 6.00
C ALA A 25 -3.33 8.09 5.81
N PRO A 26 -3.18 9.29 6.39
CA PRO A 26 -2.06 10.18 6.05
C PRO A 26 -0.68 9.59 6.39
N ALA A 27 -0.57 8.91 7.52
CA ALA A 27 0.69 8.32 7.97
C ALA A 27 1.07 7.09 7.14
N ALA A 28 0.11 6.20 6.86
CA ALA A 28 0.34 4.99 6.08
C ALA A 28 0.66 5.31 4.61
N ASP A 29 0.01 6.33 4.04
CA ASP A 29 0.28 6.76 2.67
C ASP A 29 1.67 7.36 2.52
N SER A 30 2.17 8.07 3.53
CA SER A 30 3.54 8.59 3.51
C SER A 30 4.58 7.47 3.42
N ALA A 31 4.41 6.38 4.19
CA ALA A 31 5.38 5.29 4.23
C ALA A 31 5.39 4.50 2.92
N ASP A 32 4.21 4.18 2.38
CA ASP A 32 4.11 3.45 1.11
C ASP A 32 4.54 4.32 -0.08
N THR A 33 4.26 5.63 -0.03
CA THR A 33 4.76 6.59 -1.04
C THR A 33 6.28 6.65 -1.03
N ARG A 34 6.89 6.63 0.16
CA ARG A 34 8.36 6.55 0.27
C ARG A 34 8.90 5.27 -0.37
N CYS A 35 8.22 4.14 -0.19
CA CYS A 35 8.59 2.89 -0.85
C CYS A 35 8.51 2.99 -2.38
N VAL A 36 7.47 3.63 -2.94
CA VAL A 36 7.37 3.86 -4.38
C VAL A 36 8.57 4.68 -4.87
N LEU A 37 8.90 5.78 -4.20
CA LEU A 37 9.98 6.68 -4.61
C LEU A 37 11.36 5.99 -4.58
N VAL A 38 11.70 5.27 -3.51
CA VAL A 38 13.00 4.59 -3.43
C VAL A 38 13.10 3.43 -4.42
N LEU A 39 12.02 2.67 -4.64
CA LEU A 39 12.01 1.58 -5.62
C LEU A 39 12.08 2.11 -7.06
N GLN A 40 11.47 3.26 -7.35
CA GLN A 40 11.67 3.94 -8.63
C GLN A 40 13.14 4.31 -8.85
N ALA A 41 13.85 4.77 -7.81
CA ALA A 41 15.28 5.04 -7.91
C ALA A 41 16.09 3.75 -8.19
N VAL A 42 15.78 2.65 -7.49
CA VAL A 42 16.42 1.33 -7.70
C VAL A 42 16.13 0.77 -9.09
N SER A 43 14.96 1.05 -9.67
CA SER A 43 14.59 0.56 -11.00
C SER A 43 15.49 1.05 -12.14
N ARG A 44 16.36 2.02 -11.85
CA ARG A 44 17.41 2.52 -12.76
C ARG A 44 18.58 1.53 -12.90
N ASP A 45 18.81 0.68 -11.90
CA ASP A 45 19.76 -0.42 -11.96
C ASP A 45 19.16 -1.60 -12.76
N PRO A 46 19.74 -1.97 -13.92
CA PRO A 46 19.25 -3.08 -14.73
C PRO A 46 19.17 -4.42 -13.97
N GLY A 47 20.09 -4.66 -13.03
CA GLY A 47 20.11 -5.90 -12.24
C GLY A 47 18.97 -6.00 -11.23
N GLN A 48 18.35 -4.87 -10.87
CA GLN A 48 17.28 -4.79 -9.88
C GLN A 48 15.94 -4.32 -10.46
N ARG A 49 15.92 -3.92 -11.73
CA ARG A 49 14.76 -3.31 -12.38
C ARG A 49 13.48 -4.11 -12.19
N ASP A 50 13.48 -5.40 -12.50
CA ASP A 50 12.27 -6.21 -12.45
C ASP A 50 11.71 -6.34 -11.03
N ASN A 51 12.59 -6.53 -10.04
CA ASN A 51 12.20 -6.62 -8.63
C ASN A 51 11.68 -5.28 -8.12
N ALA A 52 12.35 -4.18 -8.49
CA ALA A 52 11.95 -2.83 -8.13
C ALA A 52 10.58 -2.47 -8.73
N VAL A 53 10.35 -2.78 -10.01
CA VAL A 53 9.08 -2.54 -10.70
C VAL A 53 7.94 -3.33 -10.05
N ARG A 54 8.16 -4.61 -9.71
CA ARG A 54 7.17 -5.41 -8.95
C ARG A 54 6.85 -4.76 -7.60
N GLY A 55 7.86 -4.29 -6.90
CA GLY A 55 7.70 -3.56 -5.64
C GLY A 55 6.89 -2.27 -5.79
N VAL A 56 7.15 -1.49 -6.84
CA VAL A 56 6.36 -0.28 -7.16
C VAL A 56 4.88 -0.65 -7.35
N TYR A 57 4.58 -1.68 -8.13
CA TYR A 57 3.19 -2.11 -8.33
C TYR A 57 2.51 -2.58 -7.05
N TYR A 58 3.23 -3.30 -6.18
CA TYR A 58 2.70 -3.71 -4.88
C TYR A 58 2.29 -2.49 -4.03
N TYR A 59 3.17 -1.50 -3.89
CA TYR A 59 2.87 -0.31 -3.08
C TYR A 59 1.84 0.60 -3.72
N MET A 60 1.82 0.73 -5.05
CA MET A 60 0.76 1.43 -5.77
C MET A 60 -0.61 0.75 -5.55
N GLY A 61 -0.65 -0.59 -5.57
CA GLY A 61 -1.85 -1.35 -5.24
C GLY A 61 -2.35 -1.06 -3.82
N LYS A 62 -1.45 -1.09 -2.82
CA LYS A 62 -1.78 -0.72 -1.43
C LYS A 62 -2.30 0.71 -1.28
N LEU A 63 -1.75 1.65 -2.03
CA LEU A 63 -2.16 3.05 -1.98
C LEU A 63 -3.52 3.27 -2.65
N ALA A 64 -3.79 2.53 -3.74
CA ALA A 64 -5.04 2.59 -4.49
C ALA A 64 -6.24 2.03 -3.70
N THR A 65 -6.03 1.03 -2.82
CA THR A 65 -7.11 0.54 -1.95
C THR A 65 -7.56 1.54 -0.89
N ARG A 66 -6.76 2.59 -0.64
CA ARG A 66 -7.06 3.65 0.33
C ARG A 66 -7.69 4.90 -0.28
N GLY A 67 -7.92 4.91 -1.59
CA GLY A 67 -8.62 5.99 -2.27
C GLY A 67 -8.01 6.38 -3.62
N PRO A 68 -8.51 7.46 -4.25
CA PRO A 68 -8.09 7.88 -5.58
C PRO A 68 -6.59 8.18 -5.66
N VAL A 69 -5.92 7.72 -6.71
CA VAL A 69 -4.47 7.94 -6.92
C VAL A 69 -4.12 9.43 -7.02
N SER A 70 -5.05 10.29 -7.48
CA SER A 70 -4.85 11.75 -7.56
C SER A 70 -4.51 12.39 -6.20
N ARG A 71 -4.93 11.80 -5.08
CA ARG A 71 -4.59 12.29 -3.73
C ARG A 71 -3.11 12.12 -3.39
N LEU A 72 -2.39 11.27 -4.11
CA LEU A 72 -1.00 10.91 -3.83
C LEU A 72 -0.02 11.93 -4.38
N ASP A 73 -0.40 12.72 -5.38
CA ASP A 73 0.48 13.73 -5.98
C ASP A 73 1.09 14.70 -4.94
N PRO A 74 0.31 15.37 -4.07
CA PRO A 74 0.88 16.22 -3.03
C PRO A 74 1.73 15.44 -2.01
N VAL A 75 1.40 14.16 -1.76
CA VAL A 75 2.16 13.29 -0.84
C VAL A 75 3.51 12.91 -1.44
N MET A 76 3.53 12.55 -2.72
CA MET A 76 4.75 12.22 -3.47
C MET A 76 5.71 13.41 -3.51
N LEU A 77 5.20 14.62 -3.77
CA LEU A 77 6.00 15.83 -3.74
C LEU A 77 6.54 16.12 -2.33
N ALA A 78 5.73 15.95 -1.29
CA ALA A 78 6.14 16.18 0.09
C ALA A 78 7.21 15.18 0.55
N GLU A 79 7.04 13.89 0.27
CA GLU A 79 7.98 12.84 0.64
C GLU A 79 9.26 12.87 -0.21
N GLY A 80 9.15 13.18 -1.50
CA GLY A 80 10.31 13.33 -2.39
C GLY A 80 11.26 14.44 -1.92
N LYS A 81 10.73 15.56 -1.40
CA LYS A 81 11.55 16.63 -0.80
C LYS A 81 12.26 16.20 0.49
N LYS A 82 11.71 15.23 1.22
CA LYS A 82 12.30 14.73 2.47
C LYS A 82 13.44 13.75 2.22
N MET A 83 13.49 13.09 1.07
CA MET A 83 14.54 12.12 0.71
C MET A 83 15.82 12.80 0.19
N GLY A 84 16.34 13.76 0.95
CA GLY A 84 17.50 14.57 0.54
C GLY A 84 18.85 13.89 0.75
N ASN A 85 18.92 12.79 1.51
CA ASN A 85 20.17 12.13 1.83
C ASN A 85 20.15 10.62 1.51
N ALA A 86 21.33 10.08 1.19
CA ALA A 86 21.50 8.68 0.83
C ALA A 86 21.15 7.73 1.99
N GLN A 87 21.38 8.15 3.24
CA GLN A 87 21.10 7.33 4.43
C GLN A 87 19.60 7.07 4.62
N GLN A 88 18.76 8.08 4.41
CA GLN A 88 17.29 7.96 4.46
C GLN A 88 16.78 7.08 3.34
N VAL A 89 17.31 7.27 2.12
CA VAL A 89 16.96 6.40 0.99
C VAL A 89 17.31 4.95 1.30
N GLN A 90 18.50 4.68 1.85
CA GLN A 90 18.92 3.32 2.21
C GLN A 90 18.05 2.72 3.33
N ALA A 91 17.70 3.51 4.34
CA ALA A 91 16.84 3.07 5.44
C ALA A 91 15.43 2.70 4.95
N GLU A 92 14.85 3.54 4.09
CA GLU A 92 13.56 3.30 3.44
C GLU A 92 13.63 2.06 2.55
N LEU A 93 14.67 1.93 1.73
CA LEU A 93 14.89 0.78 0.85
C LEU A 93 15.01 -0.53 1.63
N THR A 94 15.69 -0.51 2.78
CA THR A 94 15.77 -1.66 3.70
C THR A 94 14.39 -2.02 4.25
N ARG A 95 13.62 -1.03 4.73
CA ARG A 95 12.27 -1.27 5.26
C ARG A 95 11.34 -1.86 4.20
N CYS A 96 11.31 -1.24 3.03
CA CYS A 96 10.44 -1.67 1.92
C CYS A 96 10.88 -3.04 1.37
N GLY A 97 12.19 -3.29 1.30
CA GLY A 97 12.74 -4.59 0.92
C GLY A 97 12.36 -5.71 1.89
N ASN A 98 12.40 -5.45 3.20
CA ASN A 98 11.97 -6.42 4.22
C ASN A 98 10.49 -6.78 4.09
N GLU A 99 9.62 -5.79 3.89
CA GLU A 99 8.20 -6.04 3.66
C GLU A 99 7.97 -6.85 2.37
N LEU A 100 8.60 -6.48 1.26
CA LEU A 100 8.46 -7.20 -0.01
C LEU A 100 8.97 -8.64 0.08
N SER A 101 10.08 -8.86 0.80
CA SER A 101 10.62 -10.19 1.08
C SER A 101 9.63 -11.04 1.88
N GLN A 102 9.07 -10.48 2.95
CA GLN A 102 8.03 -11.14 3.75
C GLN A 102 6.83 -11.54 2.87
N ARG A 103 6.29 -10.61 2.08
CA ARG A 103 5.16 -10.90 1.19
C ARG A 103 5.50 -11.95 0.15
N SER A 104 6.69 -11.91 -0.40
CA SER A 104 7.16 -12.93 -1.36
C SER A 104 7.20 -14.32 -0.73
N GLY A 105 7.66 -14.43 0.52
CA GLY A 105 7.64 -15.69 1.28
C GLY A 105 6.23 -16.20 1.57
N GLU A 106 5.30 -15.31 1.91
CA GLU A 106 3.87 -15.65 2.07
C GLU A 106 3.28 -16.18 0.75
N PHE A 107 3.53 -15.50 -0.37
CA PHE A 107 3.08 -15.94 -1.70
C PHE A 107 3.69 -17.27 -2.12
N GLN A 108 4.99 -17.48 -1.89
CA GLN A 108 5.64 -18.75 -2.20
C GLN A 108 5.03 -19.90 -1.39
N THR A 109 4.76 -19.69 -0.11
CA THR A 109 4.08 -20.67 0.75
C THR A 109 2.67 -20.97 0.24
N MET A 110 1.91 -19.95 -0.15
CA MET A 110 0.59 -20.13 -0.76
C MET A 110 0.67 -20.95 -2.05
N ASN A 111 1.58 -20.60 -2.96
CA ASN A 111 1.76 -21.30 -4.22
C ASN A 111 2.18 -22.76 -4.04
N GLN A 112 3.04 -23.07 -3.06
CA GLN A 112 3.40 -24.45 -2.74
C GLN A 112 2.19 -25.25 -2.25
N ARG A 113 1.32 -24.66 -1.43
CA ARG A 113 0.07 -25.31 -0.99
C ARG A 113 -0.87 -25.55 -2.17
N LEU A 114 -1.06 -24.55 -3.03
CA LEU A 114 -1.90 -24.65 -4.22
C LEU A 114 -1.37 -25.72 -5.19
N ALA A 115 -0.06 -25.77 -5.44
CA ALA A 115 0.56 -26.77 -6.31
C ALA A 115 0.39 -28.20 -5.78
N LYS A 116 0.42 -28.40 -4.45
CA LYS A 116 0.14 -29.70 -3.83
C LYS A 116 -1.33 -30.11 -3.99
N GLN A 117 -2.25 -29.14 -3.99
CA GLN A 117 -3.69 -29.40 -4.06
C GLN A 117 -4.21 -29.57 -5.49
N PHE A 118 -3.70 -28.79 -6.43
CA PHE A 118 -4.25 -28.67 -7.79
C PHE A 118 -3.26 -29.07 -8.89
N GLY A 119 -2.03 -29.43 -8.53
CA GLY A 119 -0.93 -29.57 -9.49
C GLY A 119 -0.34 -28.21 -9.90
N PRO A 120 0.80 -28.20 -10.62
CA PRO A 120 1.35 -26.97 -11.16
C PRO A 120 0.40 -26.37 -12.21
N PRO A 121 0.36 -25.03 -12.36
CA PRO A 121 -0.38 -24.42 -13.45
C PRO A 121 0.13 -24.96 -14.79
N PRO A 122 -0.74 -25.16 -15.79
CA PRO A 122 -0.34 -25.66 -17.10
C PRO A 122 0.72 -24.72 -17.71
N ALA A 123 1.73 -25.32 -18.35
CA ALA A 123 2.76 -24.55 -19.04
C ALA A 123 2.10 -23.62 -20.08
N ALA A 124 2.54 -22.37 -20.11
CA ALA A 124 2.07 -21.42 -21.13
C ALA A 124 2.41 -21.98 -22.52
N ALA A 125 1.45 -21.95 -23.44
CA ALA A 125 1.68 -22.34 -24.82
C ALA A 125 2.78 -21.47 -25.43
N ALA A 126 3.68 -22.09 -26.21
CA ALA A 126 4.74 -21.36 -26.89
C ALA A 126 4.13 -20.27 -27.79
N PRO A 127 4.68 -19.04 -27.79
CA PRO A 127 4.19 -17.98 -28.66
C PRO A 127 4.30 -18.43 -30.12
N ALA A 128 3.22 -18.26 -30.89
CA ALA A 128 3.24 -18.55 -32.32
C ALA A 128 4.31 -17.69 -33.00
N LYS A 129 5.18 -18.33 -33.79
CA LYS A 129 6.19 -17.62 -34.59
C LYS A 129 5.44 -16.72 -35.59
N LYS A 130 5.71 -15.42 -35.56
CA LYS A 130 5.28 -14.47 -36.60
C LYS A 130 6.32 -14.44 -37.72
#